data_AF-A0A497TMU5-F1
#
_entry.id   AF-A0A497TMU5-F1
#
_cell.length_a   1.000
_cell.length_b   1.000
_cell.length_c   1.000
_cell.angle_alpha   90.00
_cell.angle_beta   90.00
_cell.angle_gamma   90.00
#
_symmetry.space_group_name_H-M   'P 1'
#
loop_
_entity.id
_entity.type
_entity.pdbx_description
1 polymer ?
#
loop_
_entity_poly.entity_id
_entity_poly.type
_entity_poly.pdbx_seq_one_letter_code
_entity_poly.pdbx_strand_id
1 'polypeptide(L)'
;MKDINIVTVDSKGRILIPAHIRRFLEANEGTKIMLIPDKENCELKILPLLKGKNAKIRFIVTDLPKALAKITKELSSNNIEILMSKARLLEKGQSEIEFIVDISKCNGNMSHLKKNLVETGLVKRMKITTN
;
A
#
# COMPACT_ATOMS: atom_id res chain seq x y z
N MET A 1 15.44 -5.56 -20.56
CA MET A 1 14.79 -5.92 -21.84
C MET A 1 13.28 -5.80 -21.62
N LYS A 2 12.54 -5.04 -22.44
CA LYS A 2 11.07 -4.96 -22.34
C LYS A 2 10.48 -6.17 -23.06
N ASP A 3 10.12 -7.22 -22.32
CA ASP A 3 9.33 -8.34 -22.86
C ASP A 3 7.85 -7.96 -22.87
N ILE A 4 7.28 -7.79 -24.05
CA ILE A 4 5.84 -7.56 -24.24
C ILE A 4 5.17 -8.94 -24.36
N ASN A 5 4.16 -9.20 -23.53
CA ASN A 5 3.39 -10.43 -23.55
C ASN A 5 1.92 -10.08 -23.81
N ILE A 6 1.37 -10.58 -24.91
CA ILE A 6 -0.05 -10.43 -25.23
C ILE A 6 -0.76 -11.69 -24.73
N VAL A 7 -1.78 -11.50 -23.89
CA VAL A 7 -2.59 -12.57 -23.30
C VAL A 7 -4.06 -12.25 -23.52
N THR A 8 -4.88 -13.30 -23.61
CA THR A 8 -6.34 -13.16 -23.76
C THR A 8 -7.03 -13.35 -22.43
N VAL A 9 -8.21 -12.75 -22.31
CA VAL A 9 -9.13 -13.00 -21.21
C VAL A 9 -9.89 -14.29 -21.50
N ASP A 10 -9.92 -15.21 -20.54
CA ASP A 10 -10.68 -16.45 -20.70
C ASP A 10 -12.20 -16.25 -20.52
N SER A 11 -12.99 -17.30 -20.75
CA SER A 11 -14.45 -17.26 -20.63
C SER A 11 -14.97 -16.91 -19.22
N LYS A 12 -14.11 -16.93 -18.20
CA LYS A 12 -14.44 -16.56 -16.82
C LYS A 12 -13.92 -15.16 -16.45
N GLY A 13 -13.44 -14.38 -17.42
CA GLY A 13 -12.92 -13.04 -17.18
C GLY A 13 -11.52 -13.01 -16.57
N ARG A 14 -10.76 -14.12 -16.60
CA ARG A 14 -9.44 -14.22 -15.97
C ARG A 14 -8.33 -13.94 -16.98
N ILE A 15 -7.25 -13.36 -16.50
CA ILE A 15 -5.98 -13.22 -17.24
C ILE A 15 -4.96 -14.15 -16.61
N LEU A 16 -4.32 -14.99 -17.42
CA LEU A 16 -3.25 -15.86 -16.94
C LEU A 16 -1.90 -15.14 -17.06
N ILE A 17 -1.24 -14.91 -15.93
CA ILE A 17 0.12 -14.33 -15.93
C ILE A 17 1.12 -15.44 -16.26
N PRO A 18 1.89 -15.30 -17.35
CA PRO A 18 2.93 -16.26 -17.74
C PRO A 18 3.92 -16.56 -16.62
N ALA A 19 4.45 -17.79 -16.59
CA ALA A 19 5.29 -18.28 -15.50
C ALA A 19 6.60 -17.48 -15.32
N HIS A 20 7.20 -16.96 -16.39
CA HIS A 20 8.39 -16.11 -16.28
C HIS A 20 8.07 -14.76 -15.63
N ILE A 21 6.94 -14.14 -15.95
CA ILE A 21 6.48 -12.89 -15.31
C ILE A 21 6.14 -13.14 -13.84
N ARG A 22 5.43 -14.22 -13.51
CA ARG A 22 5.15 -14.57 -12.10
C ARG A 22 6.42 -14.77 -11.27
N ARG A 23 7.41 -15.47 -11.82
CA ARG A 23 8.72 -15.66 -11.16
C ARG A 23 9.44 -14.34 -10.94
N PHE A 24 9.45 -13.46 -11.96
CA PHE A 24 10.02 -12.12 -11.84
C PHE A 24 9.35 -11.28 -10.74
N LEU A 25 8.02 -11.39 -10.61
CA LEU A 25 7.24 -10.68 -9.59
C LEU A 25 7.25 -11.35 -8.21
N GLU A 26 7.96 -12.47 -8.02
CA GLU A 26 7.87 -13.30 -6.80
C GLU A 26 6.40 -13.69 -6.44
N ALA A 27 5.53 -13.74 -7.45
CA ALA A 27 4.09 -13.98 -7.31
C ALA A 27 3.77 -15.48 -7.32
N ASN A 28 4.08 -16.12 -6.19
CA ASN A 28 3.77 -17.53 -5.93
C ASN A 28 2.29 -17.74 -5.59
N GLU A 29 1.88 -19.00 -5.54
CA GLU A 29 0.54 -19.37 -5.08
C GLU A 29 0.27 -18.82 -3.67
N GLY A 30 -0.91 -18.23 -3.48
CA GLY A 30 -1.29 -17.57 -2.23
C GLY A 30 -0.76 -16.15 -2.05
N THR A 31 0.15 -15.67 -2.90
CA THR A 31 0.59 -14.25 -2.87
C THR A 31 -0.60 -13.34 -3.17
N LYS A 32 -0.88 -12.39 -2.26
CA LYS A 32 -1.90 -11.37 -2.51
C LYS A 32 -1.41 -10.40 -3.57
N ILE A 33 -2.27 -10.05 -4.51
CA ILE A 33 -1.97 -9.10 -5.58
C ILE A 33 -2.87 -7.88 -5.42
N MET A 34 -2.27 -6.69 -5.47
CA MET A 34 -3.00 -5.44 -5.55
C MET A 34 -3.18 -5.06 -7.02
N LEU A 35 -4.43 -4.80 -7.39
CA LEU A 35 -4.84 -4.34 -8.71
C LEU A 35 -5.26 -2.87 -8.61
N ILE A 36 -4.57 -1.99 -9.32
CA ILE A 36 -4.86 -0.55 -9.31
C ILE A 36 -5.26 -0.15 -10.74
N PRO A 37 -6.56 0.05 -11.00
CA PRO A 37 -7.02 0.51 -12.30
C PRO A 37 -6.76 2.01 -12.47
N ASP A 38 -6.19 2.37 -13.60
CA ASP A 38 -6.13 3.75 -14.10
C ASP A 38 -7.16 3.89 -15.21
N LYS A 39 -8.28 4.54 -14.89
CA LYS A 39 -9.40 4.71 -15.82
C LYS A 39 -9.12 5.75 -16.90
N GLU A 40 -8.23 6.70 -16.64
CA GLU A 40 -7.91 7.76 -17.58
C GLU A 40 -7.06 7.20 -18.71
N ASN A 41 -6.07 6.37 -18.37
CA ASN A 41 -5.17 5.75 -19.35
C ASN A 41 -5.63 4.37 -19.83
N CYS A 42 -6.73 3.83 -19.29
CA CYS A 42 -7.18 2.46 -19.53
C CYS A 42 -6.08 1.43 -19.20
N GLU A 43 -5.34 1.67 -18.12
CA GLU A 43 -4.23 0.84 -17.68
C GLU A 43 -4.56 0.10 -16.38
N LEU A 44 -3.86 -1.02 -16.14
CA LEU A 44 -3.94 -1.77 -14.90
C LEU A 44 -2.54 -1.98 -14.33
N LYS A 45 -2.29 -1.42 -13.16
CA LYS A 45 -1.06 -1.71 -12.41
C LYS A 45 -1.28 -2.93 -11.52
N ILE A 46 -0.39 -3.91 -11.64
CA ILE A 46 -0.41 -5.16 -10.88
C ILE A 46 0.79 -5.16 -9.94
N LEU A 47 0.55 -5.24 -8.63
CA LEU A 47 1.60 -5.20 -7.61
C LEU A 47 1.49 -6.40 -6.66
N PRO A 48 2.50 -7.27 -6.56
CA PRO A 48 2.51 -8.34 -5.56
C PRO A 48 2.72 -7.75 -4.16
N LEU A 49 1.92 -8.21 -3.19
CA LEU A 49 2.04 -7.87 -1.78
C LEU A 49 2.78 -9.00 -1.08
N LEU A 50 4.10 -8.87 -1.04
CA LEU A 50 5.02 -9.89 -0.52
C LEU A 50 5.06 -9.84 1.01
N LYS A 51 4.98 -11.03 1.62
CA LYS A 51 5.01 -11.20 3.08
C LYS A 51 6.30 -10.63 3.66
N GLY A 52 6.17 -9.85 4.72
CA GLY A 52 7.31 -9.17 5.38
C GLY A 52 7.94 -8.00 4.61
N LYS A 53 7.63 -7.83 3.31
CA LYS A 53 8.07 -6.66 2.51
C LYS A 53 6.98 -5.59 2.40
N ASN A 54 5.71 -5.96 2.50
CA ASN A 54 4.61 -5.01 2.41
C ASN A 54 3.74 -5.00 3.67
N ALA A 55 3.26 -3.81 4.02
CA ALA A 55 2.35 -3.62 5.14
C ALA A 55 1.16 -2.75 4.76
N LYS A 56 0.03 -3.02 5.40
CA LYS A 56 -1.14 -2.16 5.39
C LYS A 56 -1.16 -1.37 6.68
N ILE A 57 -1.17 -0.04 6.59
CA ILE A 57 -1.22 0.85 7.74
C ILE A 57 -2.50 1.65 7.68
N ARG A 58 -3.26 1.63 8.78
CA ARG A 58 -4.51 2.36 8.91
C ARG A 58 -4.44 3.34 10.06
N PHE A 59 -4.80 4.58 9.78
CA PHE A 59 -4.80 5.70 10.70
C PHE A 59 -6.23 6.24 10.88
N ILE A 60 -6.56 6.62 12.11
CA ILE A 60 -7.72 7.46 12.42
C ILE A 60 -7.18 8.82 12.85
N VAL A 61 -7.59 9.88 12.15
CA VAL A 61 -7.06 11.24 12.30
C VAL A 61 -8.19 12.24 12.47
N THR A 62 -7.92 13.42 13.03
CA THR A 62 -8.90 14.51 13.20
C THR A 62 -8.72 15.68 12.24
N ASP A 63 -7.49 15.93 11.79
CA ASP A 63 -7.15 16.97 10.81
C ASP A 63 -6.48 16.27 9.62
N LEU A 64 -7.26 15.93 8.60
CA LEU A 64 -6.80 15.11 7.48
C LEU A 64 -5.61 15.75 6.72
N PRO A 65 -5.65 17.03 6.29
CA PRO A 65 -4.53 17.65 5.60
C PRO A 65 -3.24 17.63 6.41
N LYS A 66 -3.28 18.06 7.68
CA LYS A 66 -2.08 18.09 8.53
C LYS A 66 -1.57 16.70 8.84
N ALA A 67 -2.47 15.76 9.16
CA ALA A 67 -2.10 14.39 9.47
C ALA A 67 -1.48 13.69 8.25
N LEU A 68 -2.04 13.88 7.05
CA LEU A 68 -1.50 13.31 5.82
C LEU A 68 -0.07 13.78 5.57
N ALA A 69 0.18 15.10 5.64
CA ALA A 69 1.53 15.64 5.46
C ALA A 69 2.53 15.09 6.49
N LYS A 70 2.14 15.02 7.77
CA LYS A 70 3.01 14.50 8.84
C LYS A 70 3.26 13.01 8.70
N ILE A 71 2.23 12.20 8.42
CA ILE A 71 2.37 10.75 8.22
C ILE A 71 3.29 10.47 7.04
N THR A 72 3.06 11.11 5.89
CA THR A 72 3.89 10.90 4.69
C THR A 72 5.34 11.26 4.94
N LYS A 73 5.60 12.38 5.64
CA LYS A 73 6.96 12.79 6.03
C LYS A 73 7.63 11.75 6.92
N GLU A 74 6.91 11.24 7.92
CA GLU A 74 7.44 10.25 8.86
C GLU A 74 7.73 8.92 8.16
N LEU A 75 6.82 8.44 7.31
CA LEU A 75 7.02 7.22 6.52
C LEU A 75 8.26 7.35 5.62
N SER A 76 8.37 8.46 4.87
CA SER A 76 9.52 8.71 3.99
C SER A 76 10.84 8.79 4.77
N SER A 77 10.84 9.44 5.94
CA SER A 77 12.03 9.57 6.80
C SER A 77 12.51 8.21 7.34
N ASN A 78 11.63 7.20 7.37
CA ASN A 78 11.95 5.83 7.76
C ASN A 78 12.17 4.89 6.54
N ASN A 79 12.36 5.44 5.33
CA ASN A 79 12.49 4.69 4.08
C ASN A 79 11.33 3.73 3.80
N ILE A 80 10.12 4.13 4.19
CA ILE A 80 8.88 3.40 3.89
C ILE A 80 8.25 4.04 2.64
N GLU A 81 8.15 3.28 1.55
CA GLU A 81 7.58 3.76 0.29
C GLU A 81 6.07 3.54 0.28
N ILE A 82 5.31 4.56 -0.13
CA ILE A 82 3.85 4.47 -0.25
C ILE A 82 3.51 3.94 -1.64
N LEU A 83 2.93 2.74 -1.68
CA LEU A 83 2.46 2.12 -2.93
C LEU A 83 1.05 2.59 -3.30
N MET A 84 0.21 2.83 -2.30
CA MET A 84 -1.16 3.30 -2.45
C MET A 84 -1.62 4.00 -1.18
N SER A 85 -2.47 5.01 -1.34
CA SER A 85 -3.15 5.67 -0.23
C SER A 85 -4.63 5.87 -0.55
N LYS A 86 -5.46 5.82 0.49
CA LYS A 86 -6.88 6.14 0.43
C LYS A 86 -7.28 6.87 1.70
N ALA A 87 -7.95 8.00 1.55
CA ALA A 87 -8.58 8.70 2.65
C ALA A 87 -10.11 8.61 2.51
N ARG A 88 -10.82 8.52 3.64
CA ARG A 88 -12.27 8.69 3.69
C ARG A 88 -12.68 9.43 4.95
N LEU A 89 -13.69 10.28 4.83
CA LEU A 89 -14.31 10.96 5.95
C LEU A 89 -15.10 9.96 6.80
N LEU A 90 -15.08 10.17 8.12
CA LEU A 90 -15.92 9.49 9.10
C LEU A 90 -16.84 10.54 9.76
N GLU A 91 -18.02 10.12 10.21
CA GLU A 91 -19.09 11.01 10.67
C GLU A 91 -18.75 11.89 11.89
N LYS A 92 -17.67 11.60 12.64
CA LYS A 92 -17.31 12.30 13.90
C LYS A 92 -16.13 13.28 13.76
N GLY A 93 -16.07 14.06 12.68
CA GLY A 93 -14.94 14.98 12.42
C GLY A 93 -13.60 14.25 12.38
N GLN A 94 -13.62 12.99 11.95
CA GLN A 94 -12.46 12.13 11.84
C GLN A 94 -12.33 11.67 10.40
N SER A 95 -11.13 11.29 10.01
CA SER A 95 -10.88 10.62 8.74
C SER A 95 -10.14 9.33 9.00
N GLU A 96 -10.43 8.32 8.19
CA GLU A 96 -9.59 7.14 8.08
C GLU A 96 -8.65 7.32 6.90
N ILE A 97 -7.36 7.13 7.14
CA ILE A 97 -6.35 7.04 6.08
C ILE A 97 -5.82 5.61 6.07
N GLU A 98 -5.80 5.01 4.90
CA GLU A 98 -5.25 3.69 4.66
C GLU A 98 -4.10 3.80 3.67
N PHE A 99 -2.96 3.22 4.04
CA PHE A 99 -1.79 3.10 3.18
C PHE A 99 -1.46 1.64 2.97
N ILE A 100 -1.07 1.32 1.74
CA ILE A 100 -0.31 0.11 1.43
C ILE A 100 1.11 0.58 1.14
N VAL A 101 2.06 0.03 1.89
CA VAL A 101 3.45 0.49 1.88
C VAL A 101 4.42 -0.65 1.61
N ASP A 102 5.56 -0.33 1.04
CA ASP A 102 6.76 -1.16 1.01
C ASP A 102 7.64 -0.80 2.21
N ILE A 103 7.93 -1.82 3.03
CA ILE A 103 8.76 -1.75 4.23
C ILE A 103 10.08 -2.52 4.06
N SER A 104 10.39 -3.03 2.86
CA SER A 104 11.61 -3.81 2.59
C SER A 104 12.90 -3.05 2.86
N LYS A 105 12.86 -1.72 2.77
CA LYS A 105 13.98 -0.80 3.06
C LYS A 105 13.80 -0.03 4.36
N CYS A 106 12.81 -0.39 5.19
CA CYS A 106 12.54 0.30 6.43
C CYS A 106 13.78 0.23 7.34
N ASN A 107 14.33 1.40 7.69
CA ASN A 107 15.52 1.51 8.53
C ASN A 107 15.18 1.76 10.02
N GLY A 108 13.89 1.85 10.34
CA GLY A 108 13.38 2.15 11.67
C GLY A 108 12.50 1.04 12.26
N ASN A 109 12.21 1.15 13.55
CA ASN A 109 11.25 0.26 14.21
C ASN A 109 9.82 0.80 14.03
N MET A 110 8.93 0.00 13.45
CA MET A 110 7.51 0.35 13.27
C MET A 110 6.79 0.74 14.58
N SER A 111 7.26 0.24 15.72
CA SER A 111 6.76 0.63 17.04
C SER A 111 7.12 2.07 17.40
N HIS A 112 8.32 2.53 17.03
CA HIS A 112 8.75 3.91 17.25
C HIS A 112 7.97 4.86 16.34
N LEU A 113 7.77 4.49 15.07
CA LEU A 113 6.95 5.26 14.14
C LEU A 113 5.53 5.46 14.69
N LYS A 114 4.93 4.40 15.25
CA LYS A 114 3.62 4.48 15.90
C LYS A 114 3.63 5.46 17.07
N LYS A 115 4.64 5.40 17.94
CA LYS A 115 4.76 6.30 19.09
C LYS A 115 4.88 7.76 18.64
N ASN A 116 5.82 8.06 17.74
CA ASN A 116 6.05 9.40 17.21
C ASN A 116 4.77 10.02 16.62
N LEU A 117 4.01 9.23 15.86
CA LEU A 117 2.80 9.71 15.20
C LEU A 117 1.64 9.94 16.18
N VAL A 118 1.49 9.09 17.19
CA VAL A 118 0.43 9.26 18.21
C VAL A 118 0.71 10.45 19.13
N GLU A 119 1.98 10.67 19.50
CA GLU A 119 2.39 11.81 20.35
C GLU A 119 2.12 13.18 19.71
N THR A 120 1.96 13.25 18.39
CA THR A 120 1.58 14.50 17.71
C THR A 120 0.15 14.98 18.02
N GLY A 121 -0.71 14.13 18.58
CA GLY A 121 -2.13 14.41 18.76
C GLY A 121 -2.98 14.40 17.47
N LEU A 122 -2.34 14.35 16.29
CA LEU A 122 -3.02 14.29 14.99
C LEU A 122 -3.55 12.88 14.67
N VAL A 123 -2.90 11.85 15.22
CA VAL A 123 -3.25 10.44 15.03
C VAL A 123 -3.88 9.89 16.31
N LYS A 124 -5.18 9.61 16.27
CA LYS A 124 -5.90 9.00 17.40
C LYS A 124 -5.62 7.51 17.53
N ARG A 125 -5.47 6.83 16.39
CA ARG A 125 -5.28 5.38 16.36
C ARG A 125 -4.52 4.98 15.11
N MET A 126 -3.59 4.03 15.29
CA MET A 126 -2.82 3.42 14.21
C MET A 126 -2.88 1.90 14.34
N LYS A 127 -3.21 1.21 13.25
CA LYS A 127 -3.16 -0.25 13.13
C LYS A 127 -2.27 -0.63 11.96
N ILE A 128 -1.32 -1.52 12.20
CA ILE A 128 -0.45 -2.10 11.18
C ILE A 128 -0.89 -3.54 10.96
N THR A 129 -0.94 -3.97 9.71
CA THR A 129 -1.20 -5.35 9.33
C THR A 129 -0.17 -5.72 8.27
N THR A 130 0.78 -6.57 8.63
CA THR A 130 1.73 -7.16 7.69
C THR A 130 1.02 -8.27 6.92
N ASN A 131 1.23 -8.33 5.60
CA ASN A 131 0.82 -9.50 4.82
C ASN A 131 1.77 -10.66 5.07
#